data_AF-A0A1G8UEX4-F1
#
_entry.id   AF-A0A1G8UEX4-F1
#
_cell.length_a   1.000
_cell.length_b   1.000
_cell.length_c   1.000
_cell.angle_alpha   90.00
_cell.angle_beta   90.00
_cell.angle_gamma   90.00
#
_symmetry.space_group_name_H-M   'P 1'
#
loop_
_entity.id
_entity.type
_entity.pdbx_description
1 polymer ?
#
loop_
_entity_poly.entity_id
_entity_poly.type
_entity_poly.pdbx_seq_one_letter_code
_entity_poly.pdbx_strand_id
1 'polypeptide(L)'
;MVRVSTIEWSADTGPVDERIGEPPTLRFPDGFEYTESWKRAQTESDQGGPINDAERMVYLEESSKPHRVVFVLDGARLRADCGCAGYHHRQWCAHVASLWWQWVRGRIQVTHRQTGREHEMPPCWLRFGDERHDVREDHLDGLTSAELDAYLTCDLGETGVREYARKTSRAPGTVGNLLSRARQKVEDGVAVTDGGHR
;
A
#
# COMPACT_ATOMS: atom_id res chain seq x y z
N MET A 1 3.85 -4.68 -39.61
CA MET A 1 4.02 -3.25 -39.24
C MET A 1 2.78 -2.87 -38.46
N VAL A 2 2.81 -2.97 -37.12
CA VAL A 2 1.65 -2.74 -36.26
C VAL A 2 1.58 -1.25 -35.95
N ARG A 3 0.44 -0.61 -36.25
CA ARG A 3 0.16 0.78 -35.87
C ARG A 3 -0.12 0.80 -34.36
N VAL A 4 0.75 1.48 -33.61
CA VAL A 4 0.47 1.90 -32.24
C VAL A 4 -0.48 3.09 -32.35
N SER A 5 -1.76 2.86 -32.05
CA SER A 5 -2.73 3.96 -31.93
C SER A 5 -2.55 4.58 -30.55
N THR A 6 -1.95 5.76 -30.51
CA THR A 6 -1.94 6.62 -29.33
C THR A 6 -3.38 7.03 -29.04
N ILE A 7 -3.99 6.47 -28.00
CA ILE A 7 -5.29 6.91 -27.52
C ILE A 7 -5.03 8.17 -26.69
N GLU A 8 -5.29 9.34 -27.27
CA GLU A 8 -5.37 10.59 -26.53
C GLU A 8 -6.67 10.57 -25.70
N TRP A 9 -6.53 10.22 -24.42
CA TRP A 9 -7.59 10.32 -23.44
C TRP A 9 -7.83 11.80 -23.10
N SER A 10 -8.99 12.34 -23.48
CA SER A 10 -9.49 13.58 -22.85
C SER A 10 -9.84 13.26 -21.40
N ALA A 11 -9.05 13.80 -20.48
CA ALA A 11 -9.36 13.81 -19.07
C ALA A 11 -10.62 14.66 -18.87
N ASP A 12 -11.75 14.00 -18.66
CA ASP A 12 -12.92 14.65 -18.07
C ASP A 12 -12.55 15.04 -16.64
N THR A 13 -12.16 16.31 -16.48
CA THR A 13 -11.75 16.93 -15.22
C THR A 13 -13.00 17.33 -14.46
N GLY A 14 -13.77 16.34 -14.00
CA GLY A 14 -14.72 16.54 -12.92
C GLY A 14 -13.99 17.16 -11.71
N PRO A 15 -14.68 17.96 -10.88
CA PRO A 15 -14.05 18.84 -9.90
C PRO A 15 -13.04 18.08 -9.05
N VAL A 16 -11.79 18.52 -9.22
CA VAL A 16 -10.65 18.25 -8.37
C VAL A 16 -10.99 18.81 -7.00
N ASP A 17 -10.60 18.10 -5.94
CA ASP A 17 -10.61 18.57 -4.54
C ASP A 17 -11.86 18.28 -3.71
N GLU A 18 -11.96 17.07 -3.14
CA GLU A 18 -12.77 16.85 -1.92
C GLU A 18 -12.38 15.60 -1.10
N ARG A 19 -11.19 15.03 -1.30
CA ARG A 19 -10.64 13.99 -0.39
C ARG A 19 -9.33 14.47 0.23
N ILE A 20 -9.38 15.61 0.93
CA ILE A 20 -8.33 16.01 1.88
C ILE A 20 -8.53 15.16 3.15
N GLY A 21 -8.09 13.92 3.06
CA GLY A 21 -8.03 12.96 4.16
C GLY A 21 -7.07 11.83 3.75
N GLU A 22 -6.42 11.20 4.73
CA GLU A 22 -5.58 10.05 4.42
C GLU A 22 -6.44 8.91 3.86
N PRO A 23 -6.03 8.27 2.74
CA PRO A 23 -6.78 7.17 2.17
C PRO A 23 -6.93 6.05 3.22
N PRO A 24 -8.09 5.39 3.30
CA PRO A 24 -8.32 4.36 4.31
C PRO A 24 -7.40 3.16 4.09
N THR A 25 -7.07 2.48 5.20
CA THR A 25 -6.42 1.17 5.15
C THR A 25 -7.30 0.19 4.39
N LEU A 26 -6.71 -0.52 3.44
CA LEU A 26 -7.39 -1.62 2.76
C LEU A 26 -7.72 -2.73 3.76
N ARG A 27 -9.00 -3.07 3.87
CA ARG A 27 -9.47 -4.24 4.61
C ARG A 27 -10.04 -5.25 3.63
N PHE A 28 -9.60 -6.50 3.75
CA PHE A 28 -10.21 -7.61 3.03
C PHE A 28 -11.48 -8.01 3.77
N PRO A 29 -12.64 -8.08 3.08
CA PRO A 29 -13.84 -8.63 3.70
C PRO A 29 -13.65 -10.12 4.02
N ASP A 30 -14.36 -10.62 5.02
CA ASP A 30 -14.34 -12.05 5.34
C ASP A 30 -14.77 -12.88 4.12
N GLY A 31 -13.98 -13.89 3.78
CA GLY A 31 -14.21 -14.72 2.59
C GLY A 31 -14.14 -13.93 1.29
N PHE A 32 -13.32 -12.88 1.20
CA PHE A 32 -13.15 -12.07 -0.01
C PHE A 32 -12.89 -12.91 -1.26
N GLU A 33 -12.25 -14.07 -1.11
CA GLU A 33 -11.92 -15.03 -2.15
C GLU A 33 -13.15 -15.59 -2.87
N TYR A 34 -14.32 -15.52 -2.23
CA TYR A 34 -15.60 -15.96 -2.79
C TYR A 34 -16.44 -14.81 -3.35
N THR A 35 -15.94 -13.58 -3.30
CA THR A 35 -16.68 -12.41 -3.79
C THR A 35 -16.61 -12.29 -5.31
N GLU A 36 -17.68 -11.78 -5.92
CA GLU A 36 -17.69 -11.45 -7.35
C GLU A 36 -16.59 -10.44 -7.72
N SER A 37 -16.22 -9.52 -6.81
CA SER A 37 -15.10 -8.59 -7.04
C SER A 37 -13.77 -9.33 -7.22
N TRP A 38 -13.52 -10.38 -6.44
CA TRP A 38 -12.31 -11.19 -6.55
C TRP A 38 -12.31 -12.10 -7.79
N LYS A 39 -13.47 -12.65 -8.14
CA LYS A 39 -13.64 -13.42 -9.38
C LYS A 39 -13.32 -12.56 -10.60
N ARG A 40 -13.95 -11.39 -10.70
CA ARG A 40 -13.74 -10.41 -11.78
C ARG A 40 -12.28 -10.00 -11.92
N ALA A 41 -11.60 -9.71 -10.79
CA ALA A 41 -10.18 -9.38 -10.77
C ALA A 41 -9.26 -10.45 -11.41
N GLN A 42 -9.66 -11.72 -11.35
CA GLN A 42 -8.88 -12.83 -11.90
C GLN A 42 -9.21 -13.14 -13.36
N THR A 43 -10.43 -12.82 -13.81
CA THR A 43 -10.94 -13.22 -15.13
C THR A 43 -10.91 -12.10 -16.16
N GLU A 44 -11.06 -10.84 -15.75
CA GLU A 44 -11.07 -9.70 -16.67
C GLU A 44 -9.66 -9.15 -16.91
N SER A 45 -9.41 -8.70 -18.13
CA SER A 45 -8.21 -7.92 -18.44
C SER A 45 -8.34 -6.50 -17.87
N ASP A 46 -7.27 -6.02 -17.24
CA ASP A 46 -7.13 -4.61 -16.85
C ASP A 46 -6.32 -3.86 -17.93
N GLN A 47 -6.95 -2.87 -18.57
CA GLN A 47 -6.33 -1.98 -19.56
C GLN A 47 -5.83 -0.66 -18.94
N GLY A 48 -5.78 -0.60 -17.61
CA GLY A 48 -5.29 0.52 -16.84
C GLY A 48 -3.77 0.69 -16.85
N GLY A 49 -3.28 1.56 -15.97
CA GLY A 49 -1.86 1.90 -15.89
C GLY A 49 -1.53 2.84 -14.74
N PRO A 50 -0.24 3.05 -14.42
CA PRO A 50 0.17 4.00 -13.39
C PRO A 50 -0.18 5.45 -13.77
N ILE A 51 -0.64 6.23 -12.80
CA ILE A 51 -0.83 7.69 -12.92
C ILE A 51 0.34 8.39 -12.22
N ASN A 52 0.66 7.93 -11.01
CA ASN A 52 1.82 8.36 -10.20
C ASN A 52 2.15 7.25 -9.19
N ASP A 53 3.03 7.54 -8.23
CA ASP A 53 3.52 6.58 -7.22
C ASP A 53 2.41 6.01 -6.31
N ALA A 54 1.29 6.73 -6.16
CA ALA A 54 0.20 6.35 -5.26
C ALA A 54 -1.08 5.93 -5.99
N GLU A 55 -1.23 6.27 -7.26
CA GLU A 55 -2.50 6.15 -7.99
C GLU A 55 -2.33 5.44 -9.32
N ARG A 56 -3.34 4.62 -9.64
CA ARG A 56 -3.42 3.85 -10.88
C ARG A 56 -4.80 4.01 -11.50
N MET A 57 -4.83 4.07 -12.82
CA MET A 57 -6.06 3.87 -13.56
C MET A 57 -6.32 2.37 -13.64
N VAL A 58 -7.56 1.94 -13.39
CA VAL A 58 -8.00 0.55 -13.55
C VAL A 58 -9.18 0.53 -14.51
N TYR A 59 -9.10 -0.30 -15.54
CA TYR A 59 -10.15 -0.44 -16.54
C TYR A 59 -10.37 -1.91 -16.89
N LEU A 60 -11.33 -2.53 -16.18
CA LEU A 60 -11.71 -3.92 -16.41
C LEU A 60 -12.76 -4.01 -17.52
N GLU A 61 -12.76 -5.12 -18.27
CA GLU A 61 -13.61 -5.36 -19.45
C GLU A 61 -15.11 -5.09 -19.21
N GLU A 62 -15.65 -5.49 -18.05
CA GLU A 62 -17.07 -5.28 -17.74
C GLU A 62 -17.33 -3.96 -16.98
N SER A 63 -16.31 -3.11 -16.81
CA SER A 63 -16.51 -1.78 -16.25
C SER A 63 -17.06 -0.82 -17.30
N SER A 64 -18.09 -0.05 -16.94
CA SER A 64 -18.66 0.98 -17.83
C SER A 64 -17.71 2.16 -18.08
N LYS A 65 -16.75 2.40 -17.18
CA LYS A 65 -15.73 3.44 -17.29
C LYS A 65 -14.48 3.05 -16.50
N PRO A 66 -13.31 3.63 -16.83
CA PRO A 66 -12.12 3.45 -16.01
C PRO A 66 -12.29 4.15 -14.65
N HIS A 67 -11.57 3.67 -13.65
CA HIS A 67 -11.55 4.24 -12.30
C HIS A 67 -10.12 4.58 -11.89
N ARG A 68 -9.91 5.81 -11.40
CA ARG A 68 -8.70 6.19 -10.68
C ARG A 68 -8.76 5.60 -9.27
N VAL A 69 -7.73 4.83 -8.92
CA VAL A 69 -7.63 4.09 -7.66
C VAL A 69 -6.35 4.49 -6.95
N VAL A 70 -6.45 4.94 -5.71
CA VAL A 70 -5.30 5.03 -4.79
C VAL A 70 -4.93 3.61 -4.39
N PHE A 71 -3.66 3.25 -4.47
CA PHE A 71 -3.13 1.94 -4.09
C PHE A 71 -1.64 2.07 -3.74
N VAL A 72 -1.35 2.33 -2.47
CA VAL A 72 -0.01 2.76 -2.01
C VAL A 72 0.30 2.19 -0.63
N LEU A 73 1.57 1.95 -0.33
CA LEU A 73 2.02 1.62 1.02
C LEU A 73 2.25 2.91 1.82
N ASP A 74 1.70 2.99 3.02
CA ASP A 74 1.89 4.09 3.97
C ASP A 74 1.95 3.54 5.40
N GLY A 75 2.97 3.93 6.16
CA GLY A 75 3.34 3.26 7.41
C GLY A 75 3.53 1.75 7.23
N ALA A 76 2.90 0.95 8.09
CA ALA A 76 2.88 -0.51 7.96
C ALA A 76 1.69 -1.05 7.15
N ARG A 77 0.94 -0.17 6.46
CA ARG A 77 -0.37 -0.50 5.88
C ARG A 77 -0.42 -0.28 4.37
N LEU A 78 -1.27 -1.06 3.70
CA LEU A 78 -1.70 -0.79 2.33
C LEU A 78 -2.92 0.12 2.37
N ARG A 79 -2.84 1.28 1.71
CA ARG A 79 -3.94 2.21 1.55
C ARG A 79 -4.55 2.05 0.18
N ALA A 80 -5.88 1.99 0.14
CA ALA A 80 -6.60 1.91 -1.12
C ALA A 80 -7.85 2.76 -1.09
N ASP A 81 -8.18 3.40 -2.21
CA ASP A 81 -9.42 4.16 -2.35
C ASP A 81 -9.88 4.14 -3.81
N CYS A 82 -11.16 3.85 -4.04
CA CYS A 82 -11.75 3.86 -5.37
C CYS A 82 -13.09 4.60 -5.34
N GLY A 83 -13.31 5.48 -6.31
CA GLY A 83 -14.56 6.25 -6.43
C GLY A 83 -15.78 5.45 -6.91
N CYS A 84 -15.70 4.13 -7.05
CA CYS A 84 -16.83 3.31 -7.51
C CYS A 84 -17.80 2.97 -6.35
N ALA A 85 -19.09 2.79 -6.68
CA ALA A 85 -20.11 2.47 -5.68
C ALA A 85 -19.79 1.19 -4.89
N GLY A 86 -19.22 0.18 -5.54
CA GLY A 86 -18.80 -1.06 -4.87
C GLY A 86 -17.81 -0.80 -3.73
N TYR A 87 -16.84 0.09 -3.95
CA TYR A 87 -15.86 0.46 -2.93
C TYR A 87 -16.51 1.30 -1.82
N HIS A 88 -17.33 2.30 -2.17
CA HIS A 88 -18.01 3.13 -1.17
C HIS A 88 -18.84 2.31 -0.17
N HIS A 89 -19.48 1.22 -0.62
CA HIS A 89 -20.34 0.40 0.25
C HIS A 89 -19.62 -0.73 1.00
N ARG A 90 -18.45 -1.18 0.52
CA ARG A 90 -17.82 -2.41 1.03
C ARG A 90 -16.33 -2.26 1.33
N GLN A 91 -15.73 -1.12 0.98
CA GLN A 91 -14.29 -0.87 0.93
C GLN A 91 -13.52 -1.95 0.13
N TRP A 92 -14.24 -2.67 -0.74
CA TRP A 92 -13.75 -3.77 -1.57
C TRP A 92 -14.55 -3.80 -2.87
N CYS A 93 -13.86 -3.63 -4.00
CA CYS A 93 -14.44 -3.64 -5.33
C CYS A 93 -13.53 -4.38 -6.32
N ALA A 94 -14.03 -4.68 -7.52
CA ALA A 94 -13.26 -5.36 -8.56
C ALA A 94 -11.98 -4.60 -8.95
N HIS A 95 -11.98 -3.26 -8.87
CA HIS A 95 -10.82 -2.45 -9.23
C HIS A 95 -9.66 -2.61 -8.23
N VAL A 96 -9.96 -2.51 -6.93
CA VAL A 96 -8.97 -2.73 -5.86
C VAL A 96 -8.53 -4.21 -5.82
N ALA A 97 -9.47 -5.13 -6.01
CA ALA A 97 -9.19 -6.56 -6.11
C ALA A 97 -8.25 -6.87 -7.29
N SER A 98 -8.42 -6.21 -8.44
CA SER A 98 -7.53 -6.35 -9.60
C SER A 98 -6.11 -5.88 -9.31
N LEU A 99 -5.95 -4.72 -8.65
CA LEU A 99 -4.61 -4.24 -8.25
C LEU A 99 -3.95 -5.19 -7.26
N TRP A 100 -4.69 -5.71 -6.28
CA TRP A 100 -4.19 -6.74 -5.37
C TRP A 100 -3.74 -7.99 -6.13
N TRP A 101 -4.58 -8.52 -7.02
CA TRP A 101 -4.29 -9.70 -7.84
C TRP A 101 -3.05 -9.52 -8.72
N GLN A 102 -2.90 -8.35 -9.34
CA GLN A 102 -1.73 -8.04 -10.16
C GLN A 102 -0.46 -7.95 -9.30
N TRP A 103 -0.54 -7.34 -8.12
CA TRP A 103 0.61 -7.17 -7.23
C TRP A 103 1.11 -8.48 -6.65
N VAL A 104 0.22 -9.35 -6.15
CA VAL A 104 0.63 -10.70 -5.65
C VAL A 104 1.23 -11.58 -6.75
N ARG A 105 1.01 -11.23 -8.02
CA ARG A 105 1.55 -11.93 -9.19
C ARG A 105 2.79 -11.25 -9.79
N GLY A 106 3.32 -10.20 -9.16
CA GLY A 106 4.49 -9.47 -9.66
C GLY A 106 4.26 -8.69 -10.94
N ARG A 107 2.99 -8.35 -11.27
CA ARG A 107 2.64 -7.66 -12.52
C ARG A 107 2.65 -6.15 -12.40
N ILE A 108 2.57 -5.63 -11.17
CA ILE A 108 2.69 -4.21 -10.85
C ILE A 108 3.63 -4.04 -9.67
N GLN A 109 4.22 -2.86 -9.57
CA GLN A 109 4.97 -2.41 -8.40
C GLN A 109 4.12 -1.44 -7.58
N VAL A 110 4.27 -1.49 -6.26
CA VAL A 110 3.63 -0.57 -5.33
C VAL A 110 4.71 0.18 -4.57
N THR A 111 4.60 1.52 -4.57
CA THR A 111 5.53 2.40 -3.87
C THR A 111 5.09 2.57 -2.43
N HIS A 112 6.07 2.61 -1.53
CA HIS A 112 5.89 3.05 -0.16
C HIS A 112 6.13 4.55 -0.07
N ARG A 113 5.07 5.32 0.21
CA ARG A 113 5.06 6.78 0.16
C ARG A 113 6.13 7.43 1.03
N GLN A 114 6.27 6.99 2.28
CA GLN A 114 7.23 7.59 3.22
C GLN A 114 8.69 7.18 2.98
N THR A 115 8.94 5.95 2.51
CA THR A 115 10.31 5.43 2.32
C THR A 115 10.83 5.61 0.89
N GLY A 116 9.92 5.82 -0.07
CA GLY A 116 10.21 5.84 -1.50
C GLY A 116 10.52 4.46 -2.09
N ARG A 117 10.38 3.37 -1.31
CA ARG A 117 10.74 2.02 -1.75
C ARG A 117 9.64 1.40 -2.60
N GLU A 118 10.04 0.82 -3.73
CA GLU A 118 9.15 0.06 -4.59
C GLU A 118 9.14 -1.43 -4.22
N HIS A 119 7.95 -2.03 -4.28
CA HIS A 119 7.72 -3.43 -3.96
C HIS A 119 7.05 -4.14 -5.14
N GLU A 120 7.75 -5.10 -5.74
CA GLU A 120 7.22 -5.94 -6.83
C GLU A 120 6.16 -6.94 -6.35
N MET A 121 6.23 -7.32 -5.07
CA MET A 121 5.27 -8.19 -4.40
C MET A 121 4.98 -7.63 -3.00
N PRO A 122 3.83 -7.97 -2.39
CA PRO A 122 3.53 -7.58 -1.02
C PRO A 122 4.69 -7.93 -0.07
N PRO A 123 5.24 -6.95 0.67
CA PRO A 123 6.31 -7.22 1.61
C PRO A 123 5.83 -8.11 2.75
N CYS A 124 6.71 -8.95 3.29
CA CYS A 124 6.32 -9.93 4.34
C CYS A 124 5.84 -9.28 5.65
N TRP A 125 6.20 -8.03 5.89
CA TRP A 125 5.70 -7.24 7.02
C TRP A 125 4.27 -6.72 6.81
N LEU A 126 3.74 -6.72 5.58
CA LEU A 126 2.37 -6.32 5.31
C LEU A 126 1.42 -7.42 5.78
N ARG A 127 0.64 -7.12 6.82
CA ARG A 127 -0.34 -8.05 7.41
C ARG A 127 -1.76 -7.55 7.17
N PHE A 128 -2.70 -8.49 7.06
CA PHE A 128 -4.13 -8.20 6.98
C PHE A 128 -4.87 -8.98 8.08
N GLY A 129 -5.85 -8.35 8.71
CA GLY A 129 -6.77 -9.02 9.63
C GLY A 129 -6.20 -9.40 11.01
N ASP A 130 -4.97 -9.01 11.34
CA ASP A 130 -4.41 -9.21 12.69
C ASP A 130 -4.40 -7.90 13.49
N GLU A 131 -5.50 -7.64 14.19
CA GLU A 131 -5.63 -6.46 15.06
C GLU A 131 -4.72 -6.54 16.30
N ARG A 132 -4.17 -7.72 16.64
CA ARG A 132 -3.33 -7.91 17.84
C ARG A 132 -1.86 -7.55 17.62
N HIS A 133 -1.43 -7.49 16.36
CA HIS A 133 -0.07 -7.12 15.94
C HIS A 133 -0.04 -5.83 15.11
N ASP A 134 -1.11 -5.06 15.15
CA ASP A 134 -1.21 -3.82 14.41
C ASP A 134 -0.38 -2.74 15.13
N VAL A 135 0.84 -2.49 14.64
CA VAL A 135 1.61 -1.32 15.11
C VAL A 135 0.76 -0.09 14.83
N ARG A 136 0.45 0.65 15.89
CA ARG A 136 -0.37 1.84 15.74
C ARG A 136 0.36 2.84 14.83
N GLU A 137 -0.39 3.47 13.94
CA GLU A 137 0.18 4.36 12.92
C GLU A 137 0.90 5.56 13.54
N ASP A 138 0.30 6.13 14.57
CA ASP A 138 0.85 7.26 15.34
C ASP A 138 2.22 6.95 15.94
N HIS A 139 2.54 5.68 16.20
CA HIS A 139 3.86 5.28 16.68
C HIS A 139 4.93 5.28 15.58
N LEU A 140 4.52 5.21 14.30
CA LEU A 140 5.41 5.21 13.13
C LEU A 140 5.64 6.62 12.57
N ASP A 141 4.74 7.57 12.80
CA ASP A 141 4.82 8.94 12.25
C ASP A 141 6.07 9.72 12.68
N GLY A 142 6.65 9.37 13.84
CA GLY A 142 7.90 9.97 14.35
C GLY A 142 9.18 9.43 13.71
N LEU A 143 9.08 8.40 12.86
CA LEU A 143 10.24 7.78 12.22
C LEU A 143 10.66 8.55 10.96
N THR A 144 11.96 8.73 10.78
CA THR A 144 12.49 9.17 9.48
C THR A 144 12.28 8.07 8.43
N SER A 145 12.27 8.42 7.14
CA SER A 145 12.14 7.44 6.04
C SER A 145 13.14 6.26 6.15
N ALA A 146 14.38 6.53 6.58
CA ALA A 146 15.40 5.50 6.73
C ALA A 146 15.20 4.64 8.00
N GLU A 147 14.69 5.22 9.09
CA GLU A 147 14.31 4.49 10.30
C GLU A 147 13.11 3.60 10.03
N LEU A 148 12.08 4.12 9.34
CA LEU A 148 10.89 3.39 8.96
C LEU A 148 11.21 2.20 8.05
N ASP A 149 11.96 2.40 6.95
CA ASP A 149 12.32 1.28 6.06
C ASP A 149 13.13 0.20 6.79
N ALA A 150 14.04 0.59 7.69
CA ALA A 150 14.78 -0.35 8.52
C ALA A 150 13.88 -1.11 9.51
N TYR A 151 12.95 -0.41 10.17
CA TYR A 151 12.01 -0.98 11.12
C TYR A 151 11.04 -1.96 10.46
N LEU A 152 10.38 -1.54 9.38
CA LEU A 152 9.48 -2.40 8.60
C LEU A 152 10.21 -3.65 8.09
N THR A 153 11.43 -3.50 7.58
CA THR A 153 12.16 -4.61 6.95
C THR A 153 12.76 -5.59 7.97
N CYS A 154 13.29 -5.08 9.08
CA CYS A 154 14.06 -5.89 10.03
C CYS A 154 13.31 -6.28 11.31
N ASP A 155 12.32 -5.50 11.72
CA ASP A 155 11.57 -5.72 12.97
C ASP A 155 10.21 -6.37 12.68
N LEU A 156 9.42 -5.77 11.78
CA LEU A 156 8.12 -6.32 11.36
C LEU A 156 8.26 -7.40 10.28
N GLY A 157 9.34 -7.29 9.50
CA GLY A 157 9.71 -8.24 8.47
C GLY A 157 10.64 -9.34 8.98
N GLU A 158 11.19 -10.10 8.04
CA GLU A 158 12.02 -11.27 8.35
C GLU A 158 13.50 -11.07 7.96
N THR A 159 13.86 -9.88 7.46
CA THR A 159 15.22 -9.65 6.94
C THR A 159 16.17 -9.26 8.07
N GLY A 160 17.27 -10.00 8.23
CA GLY A 160 18.29 -9.64 9.23
C GLY A 160 19.06 -8.35 8.88
N VAL A 161 19.51 -7.62 9.91
CA VAL A 161 20.26 -6.35 9.79
C VAL A 161 21.41 -6.41 8.78
N ARG A 162 22.24 -7.47 8.82
CA ARG A 162 23.39 -7.62 7.90
C ARG A 162 22.95 -7.88 6.47
N GLU A 163 21.84 -8.58 6.28
CA GLU A 163 21.29 -8.84 4.96
C GLU A 163 20.71 -7.55 4.36
N TYR A 164 19.91 -6.82 5.14
CA TYR A 164 19.34 -5.55 4.72
C TYR A 164 20.42 -4.50 4.45
N ALA A 165 21.48 -4.45 5.27
CA ALA A 165 22.65 -3.60 5.02
C ALA A 165 23.32 -3.90 3.67
N ARG A 166 23.48 -5.18 3.30
CA ARG A 166 24.00 -5.58 1.98
C ARG A 166 23.06 -5.17 0.86
N LYS A 167 21.75 -5.43 1.00
CA LYS A 167 20.73 -5.08 -0.01
C LYS A 167 20.65 -3.57 -0.27
N THR A 168 20.96 -2.74 0.73
CA THR A 168 20.86 -1.28 0.65
C THR A 168 22.22 -0.58 0.52
N SER A 169 23.31 -1.34 0.35
CA SER A 169 24.68 -0.81 0.29
C SER A 169 25.05 0.08 1.50
N ARG A 170 24.52 -0.25 2.68
CA ARG A 170 24.79 0.44 3.95
C ARG A 170 25.75 -0.38 4.81
N ALA A 171 26.46 0.28 5.72
CA ALA A 171 27.20 -0.43 6.76
C ALA A 171 26.21 -1.07 7.76
N PRO A 172 26.46 -2.30 8.26
CA PRO A 172 25.61 -2.94 9.26
C PRO A 172 25.39 -2.10 10.52
N GLY A 173 26.41 -1.36 10.96
CA GLY A 173 26.30 -0.43 12.09
C GLY A 173 25.34 0.72 11.83
N THR A 174 25.27 1.24 10.60
CA THR A 174 24.30 2.27 10.21
C THR A 174 22.86 1.74 10.33
N VAL A 175 22.60 0.54 9.81
CA VAL A 175 21.28 -0.09 9.93
C VAL A 175 20.94 -0.37 11.39
N GLY A 176 21.89 -0.87 12.18
CA GLY A 176 21.68 -1.11 13.61
C GLY A 176 21.32 0.16 14.37
N ASN A 177 21.98 1.29 14.07
CA ASN A 177 21.68 2.58 14.68
C ASN A 177 20.29 3.09 14.29
N LEU A 178 19.89 2.94 13.02
CA LEU A 178 18.54 3.30 12.56
C LEU A 178 17.47 2.48 13.30
N LEU A 179 17.67 1.17 13.40
CA LEU A 179 16.73 0.27 14.07
C LEU A 179 16.62 0.54 15.58
N SER A 180 17.75 0.80 16.24
CA SER A 180 17.77 1.16 17.66
C SER A 180 16.94 2.42 17.94
N ARG A 181 17.13 3.47 17.14
CA ARG A 181 16.35 4.72 17.26
C ARG A 181 14.88 4.51 16.94
N ALA A 182 14.58 3.71 15.91
CA ALA A 182 13.20 3.42 15.52
C ALA A 182 12.45 2.72 16.65
N ARG A 183 13.03 1.67 17.24
CA ARG A 183 12.45 0.95 18.39
C ARG A 183 12.21 1.87 19.56
N GLN A 184 13.19 2.69 19.92
CA GLN A 184 13.04 3.66 21.01
C GLN A 184 11.85 4.60 20.79
N LYS A 185 11.71 5.18 19.59
CA LYS A 185 10.60 6.08 19.27
C LYS A 185 9.24 5.39 19.30
N VAL A 186 9.16 4.15 18.79
CA VAL A 186 7.94 3.36 18.82
C VAL A 186 7.56 3.01 20.26
N GLU A 187 8.52 2.58 21.09
CA GLU A 187 8.32 2.30 22.51
C GLU A 187 7.90 3.55 23.30
N ASP A 188 8.54 4.70 23.05
CA ASP A 188 8.19 5.97 23.69
C ASP A 188 6.76 6.41 23.28
N GLY A 189 6.35 6.19 22.03
CA GLY A 189 4.97 6.42 21.57
C GLY A 189 3.94 5.53 22.28
N VAL A 190 4.28 4.26 22.53
CA VAL A 190 3.44 3.35 23.35
C VAL A 190 3.33 3.87 24.79
N ALA A 191 4.44 4.29 25.40
CA ALA A 191 4.43 4.75 26.79
C ALA A 191 3.57 6.00 27.02
N VAL A 192 3.53 6.91 26.04
CA VAL A 192 2.70 8.14 26.11
C VAL A 192 1.21 7.81 26.00
N THR A 193 0.82 6.83 25.20
CA THR A 193 -0.60 6.46 24.99
C THR A 193 -1.18 5.67 26.17
N ASP A 194 -0.39 4.82 26.83
CA ASP A 194 -0.81 4.05 28.02
C ASP A 194 -0.84 4.88 29.32
N GLY A 195 -0.17 6.04 29.35
CA GLY A 195 -0.12 6.95 30.51
C GLY A 195 -1.37 7.83 30.72
N GLY A 196 -2.37 7.74 29.84
CA GLY A 196 -3.53 8.64 29.78
C GLY A 196 -4.74 8.29 30.68
N HIS A 197 -4.62 7.35 31.62
CA HIS A 197 -5.67 7.06 32.61
C HIS A 197 -5.07 6.98 34.02
N ARG A 198 -5.03 8.11 34.72
CA ARG A 198 -5.05 8.18 36.18
C ARG A 198 -5.83 9.39 36.65
#